data_AF-A0A352R3B1-F1
#
_entry.id   AF-A0A352R3B1-F1
#
_cell.length_a   1.000
_cell.length_b   1.000
_cell.length_c   1.000
_cell.angle_alpha   90.00
_cell.angle_beta   90.00
_cell.angle_gamma   90.00
#
_symmetry.space_group_name_H-M   'P 1'
#
loop_
_entity.id
_entity.type
_entity.pdbx_description
1 polymer ?
#
loop_
_entity_poly.entity_id
_entity_poly.type
_entity_poly.pdbx_seq_one_letter_code
_entity_poly.pdbx_strand_id
1 'polypeptide(L)'
;MTNNAETFRALHQPGNPFILANAWDTGSALMMQGLGAKAIGTSSAALAFTLGTRDMGHITRDQALVHAEDMVAALDVPVSG
;
A
#
# COMPACT_ATOMS: atom_id res chain seq x y z
N MET A 1 1.44 -7.81 -18.43
CA MET A 1 1.49 -7.36 -17.02
C MET A 1 1.95 -5.93 -17.04
N THR A 2 1.18 -5.02 -16.45
CA THR A 2 1.60 -3.64 -16.27
C THR A 2 2.81 -3.64 -15.34
N ASN A 3 3.89 -2.95 -15.70
CA ASN A 3 5.05 -2.85 -14.84
C ASN A 3 4.75 -1.82 -13.73
N ASN A 4 4.22 -2.30 -12.59
CA ASN A 4 3.83 -1.45 -11.46
C ASN A 4 4.96 -0.54 -10.96
N ALA A 5 6.22 -1.00 -11.05
CA ALA A 5 7.37 -0.20 -10.65
C ALA A 5 7.62 0.97 -11.62
N GLU A 6 7.50 0.75 -12.93
CA GLU A 6 7.57 1.83 -13.94
C GLU A 6 6.41 2.80 -13.80
N THR A 7 5.18 2.31 -13.60
CA THR A 7 4.00 3.15 -13.37
C THR A 7 4.18 4.02 -12.12
N PHE A 8 4.61 3.42 -10.99
CA PHE A 8 4.86 4.17 -9.76
C PHE A 8 5.97 5.21 -9.93
N ARG A 9 7.06 4.85 -10.63
CA ARG A 9 8.15 5.79 -10.94
C ARG A 9 7.65 6.97 -11.78
N ALA A 10 6.81 6.72 -12.77
CA ALA A 10 6.26 7.75 -13.64
C ALA A 10 5.34 8.75 -12.91
N LEU A 11 4.78 8.37 -11.75
CA LEU A 11 4.01 9.30 -10.90
C LEU A 11 4.90 10.32 -10.16
N HIS A 12 6.20 10.03 -9.99
CA HIS A 12 7.12 10.90 -9.24
C HIS A 12 7.73 11.98 -10.13
N GLN A 13 6.97 13.05 -10.39
CA GLN A 13 7.36 14.16 -11.25
C GLN A 13 7.58 15.46 -10.44
N PRO A 14 8.79 16.06 -10.48
CA PRO A 14 9.01 17.36 -9.85
C PRO A 14 8.02 18.42 -10.35
N GLY A 15 7.39 19.15 -9.42
CA GLY A 15 6.38 20.17 -9.74
C GLY A 15 4.97 19.64 -10.06
N ASN A 16 4.77 18.32 -10.12
CA ASN A 16 3.47 17.69 -10.31
C ASN A 16 3.28 16.51 -9.33
N PRO A 17 3.08 16.79 -8.03
CA PRO A 17 2.95 15.76 -7.03
C PRO A 17 1.62 15.00 -7.18
N PHE A 18 1.59 13.75 -6.73
CA PHE A 18 0.37 12.96 -6.60
C PHE A 18 0.13 12.59 -5.13
N ILE A 19 -1.10 12.23 -4.80
CA ILE A 19 -1.47 11.76 -3.46
C ILE A 19 -1.18 10.27 -3.37
N LEU A 20 -0.30 9.87 -2.44
CA LEU A 20 -0.10 8.50 -2.01
C LEU A 20 -1.00 8.23 -0.80
N ALA A 21 -2.14 7.58 -1.01
CA ALA A 21 -3.10 7.29 0.05
C ALA A 21 -2.64 6.07 0.87
N ASN A 22 -2.49 6.23 2.19
CA ASN A 22 -2.07 5.14 3.07
C ASN A 22 -3.25 4.30 3.54
N ALA A 23 -3.20 2.98 3.32
CA ALA A 23 -4.23 2.03 3.70
C ALA A 23 -3.74 1.03 4.78
N TRP A 24 -4.69 0.56 5.58
CA TRP A 24 -4.46 -0.33 6.74
C TRP A 24 -4.62 -1.81 6.39
N ASP A 25 -5.51 -2.11 5.45
CA ASP A 25 -5.88 -3.45 5.02
C ASP A 25 -6.40 -3.41 3.56
N THR A 26 -6.70 -4.58 3.02
CA THR A 26 -7.23 -4.72 1.66
C THR A 26 -8.54 -3.95 1.45
N GLY A 27 -9.43 -3.92 2.44
CA GLY A 27 -10.73 -3.25 2.33
C GLY A 27 -10.59 -1.73 2.19
N SER A 28 -9.79 -1.12 3.06
CA SER A 28 -9.48 0.31 2.99
C SER A 28 -8.72 0.67 1.72
N ALA A 29 -7.81 -0.20 1.26
CA ALA A 29 -7.10 0.03 0.00
C ALA A 29 -8.02 0.00 -1.23
N LEU A 30 -8.94 -0.98 -1.31
CA LEU A 30 -9.95 -1.06 -2.38
C LEU A 30 -10.86 0.17 -2.39
N MET A 31 -11.28 0.65 -1.21
CA MET A 31 -12.04 1.89 -1.10
C MET A 31 -11.25 3.07 -1.66
N MET A 32 -9.97 3.22 -1.29
CA MET A 32 -9.12 4.32 -1.79
C MET A 32 -8.87 4.22 -3.30
N GLN A 33 -8.67 3.01 -3.84
CA GLN A 33 -8.60 2.78 -5.29
C GLN A 33 -9.90 3.22 -5.98
N GLY A 34 -11.06 2.84 -5.44
CA GLY A 34 -12.38 3.23 -5.96
C GLY A 34 -12.63 4.75 -5.92
N LEU A 35 -11.99 5.46 -4.98
CA LEU A 35 -12.01 6.92 -4.89
C LEU A 35 -10.98 7.61 -5.81
N GLY A 36 -10.22 6.84 -6.60
CA GLY A 36 -9.33 7.35 -7.65
C GLY A 36 -7.86 7.49 -7.24
N ALA A 37 -7.43 6.88 -6.14
CA ALA A 37 -6.01 6.83 -5.77
C ALA A 37 -5.18 6.24 -6.93
N LYS A 38 -4.05 6.88 -7.24
CA LYS A 38 -3.14 6.46 -8.32
C LYS A 38 -2.10 5.44 -7.86
N ALA A 39 -1.87 5.36 -6.57
CA ALA A 39 -1.07 4.35 -5.89
C ALA A 39 -1.51 4.30 -4.42
N ILE A 40 -1.22 3.17 -3.76
CA ILE A 40 -1.52 2.94 -2.35
C ILE A 40 -0.23 2.81 -1.57
N GLY A 41 -0.15 3.55 -0.46
CA GLY A 41 0.85 3.35 0.57
C GLY A 41 0.33 2.39 1.64
N THR A 42 1.21 1.64 2.27
CA THR A 42 0.93 0.93 3.53
C THR A 42 2.15 1.07 4.44
N SER A 43 2.08 0.55 5.66
CA SER A 43 3.19 0.61 6.60
C SER A 43 3.09 -0.49 7.65
N SER A 44 4.18 -0.71 8.39
CA SER A 44 4.20 -1.62 9.54
C SER A 44 3.17 -1.23 10.60
N ALA A 45 2.99 0.06 10.87
CA ALA A 45 1.95 0.56 11.78
C ALA A 45 0.54 0.25 11.27
N ALA A 46 0.32 0.34 9.96
CA ALA A 46 -0.98 0.09 9.36
C ALA A 46 -1.42 -1.36 9.63
N LEU A 47 -0.54 -2.34 9.34
CA LEU A 47 -0.78 -3.75 9.64
C LEU A 47 -0.80 -4.05 11.15
N ALA A 48 0.10 -3.46 11.93
CA ALA A 48 0.13 -3.69 13.38
C ALA A 48 -1.20 -3.36 14.05
N PHE A 49 -1.81 -2.23 13.67
CA PHE A 49 -3.04 -1.78 14.28
C PHE A 49 -4.26 -2.62 13.86
N THR A 50 -4.30 -3.15 12.64
CA THR A 50 -5.36 -4.08 12.24
C THR A 50 -5.27 -5.42 12.98
N LEU A 51 -4.05 -5.84 13.35
CA LEU A 51 -3.80 -7.01 14.19
C LEU A 51 -3.95 -6.73 15.70
N GLY A 52 -4.31 -5.51 16.10
CA GLY A 52 -4.48 -5.12 17.50
C GLY A 52 -3.17 -5.09 18.29
N THR A 53 -2.02 -4.98 17.62
CA THR A 53 -0.69 -4.89 18.23
C THR A 53 -0.05 -3.52 17.97
N ARG A 54 1.06 -3.25 18.63
CA ARG A 54 1.83 -2.01 18.43
C ARG A 54 2.81 -2.19 17.26
N ASP A 55 3.15 -1.09 16.60
CA ASP A 55 4.29 -1.07 15.68
C ASP A 55 5.63 -1.18 16.44
N MET A 56 6.77 -1.16 15.74
CA MET A 56 8.15 -1.31 16.24
C MET A 56 8.63 -2.76 16.42
N GLY A 57 8.42 -3.58 15.39
CA GLY A 57 9.01 -4.92 15.33
C GLY A 57 8.17 -6.04 15.96
N HIS A 58 6.93 -5.74 16.37
CA HIS A 58 5.96 -6.77 16.77
C HIS A 58 5.31 -7.48 15.57
N ILE A 59 5.49 -6.94 14.36
CA ILE A 59 5.16 -7.61 13.11
C ILE A 59 6.36 -8.42 12.66
N THR A 60 6.16 -9.71 12.44
CA THR A 60 7.17 -10.59 11.84
C THR A 60 7.34 -10.29 10.35
N ARG A 61 8.50 -10.64 9.80
CA ARG A 61 8.75 -10.54 8.36
C ARG A 61 7.68 -11.25 7.53
N ASP A 62 7.27 -12.44 7.95
CA ASP A 62 6.30 -13.24 7.19
C ASP A 62 4.91 -12.59 7.21
N GLN A 63 4.48 -12.01 8.35
CA GLN A 63 3.25 -11.23 8.41
C GLN A 63 3.29 -10.01 7.49
N ALA A 64 4.42 -9.30 7.44
CA ALA A 64 4.57 -8.16 6.55
C ALA A 64 4.51 -8.56 5.06
N LEU A 65 5.12 -9.71 4.70
CA LEU A 65 5.08 -10.23 3.33
C LEU A 65 3.69 -10.71 2.92
N VAL A 66 2.96 -11.40 3.82
CA VAL A 66 1.57 -11.80 3.57
C VAL A 66 0.68 -10.57 3.34
N HIS A 67 0.81 -9.54 4.19
CA HIS A 67 0.08 -8.29 3.99
C HIS A 67 0.41 -7.62 2.65
N ALA A 68 1.69 -7.59 2.25
CA ALA A 68 2.07 -7.05 0.96
C ALA A 68 1.49 -7.87 -0.22
N GLU A 69 1.49 -9.20 -0.11
CA GLU A 69 0.89 -10.10 -1.10
C GLU A 69 -0.62 -9.87 -1.23
N ASP A 70 -1.33 -9.81 -0.11
CA ASP A 70 -2.78 -9.54 -0.08
C ASP A 70 -3.14 -8.19 -0.73
N MET A 71 -2.33 -7.17 -0.46
CA MET A 71 -2.52 -5.82 -1.02
C MET A 71 -2.27 -5.81 -2.54
N VAL A 72 -1.15 -6.39 -2.99
CA VAL A 72 -0.80 -6.42 -4.42
C VAL A 72 -1.75 -7.32 -5.23
N ALA A 73 -2.26 -8.39 -4.65
CA ALA A 73 -3.23 -9.27 -5.31
C ALA A 73 -4.61 -8.62 -5.51
N ALA A 74 -4.99 -7.68 -4.65
CA ALA A 74 -6.30 -7.05 -4.68
C ALA A 74 -6.38 -5.74 -5.47
N LEU A 75 -5.25 -5.10 -5.76
CA LEU A 75 -5.20 -3.74 -6.31
C LEU A 75 -4.67 -3.71 -7.75
N ASP A 76 -5.27 -2.84 -8.55
CA ASP A 76 -4.87 -2.57 -9.94
C ASP A 76 -3.89 -1.39 -10.05
N VAL A 77 -3.53 -0.79 -8.92
CA VAL A 77 -2.60 0.35 -8.81
C VAL A 77 -1.33 -0.06 -8.03
N PRO A 78 -0.20 0.64 -8.23
CA PRO A 78 1.03 0.32 -7.51
C PRO A 78 0.88 0.45 -5.99
N VAL A 79 1.56 -0.43 -5.26
CA VAL A 79 1.61 -0.46 -3.79
C VAL A 79 3.03 -0.17 -3.31
N SER A 80 3.16 0.62 -2.26
CA SER A 80 4.43 0.91 -1.57
C SER A 80 4.25 0.71 -0.07
N GLY A 81 5.20 0.05 0.61
CA GLY A 81 5.14 -0.21 2.05
C GLY A 81 6.51 -0.34 2.68
#